data_AF-A0AA50HU35-F1
#
_entry.id   AF-A0AA50HU35-F1
#
_cell.length_a   1.000
_cell.length_b   1.000
_cell.length_c   1.000
_cell.angle_alpha   90.00
_cell.angle_beta   90.00
_cell.angle_gamma   90.00
#
_symmetry.space_group_name_H-M   'P 1'
#
loop_
_entity.id
_entity.type
_entity.pdbx_description
1 polymer ?
#
loop_
_entity_poly.entity_id
_entity_poly.type
_entity_poly.pdbx_seq_one_letter_code
_entity_poly.pdbx_strand_id
1 'polypeptide(L)' 'MRDVYDFSGGDRGKHYQAYRKGTNVVLLDPDIAAIFKDSATVNLALRKLAEVEPDFVNSIR' A
#
# COMPACT_ATOMS: atom_id res chain seq x y z
N MET A 1 1.22 -32.56 2.10
CA MET A 1 2.16 -31.73 1.32
C MET A 1 2.60 -32.53 0.11
N ARG A 2 2.77 -31.88 -1.06
CA ARG A 2 3.27 -32.57 -2.26
C ARG A 2 4.77 -32.85 -2.09
N ASP A 3 5.21 -34.02 -2.50
CA ASP A 3 6.58 -34.53 -2.37
C ASP A 3 7.64 -33.66 -3.08
N VAL A 4 7.21 -32.85 -4.05
CA VAL A 4 8.07 -31.99 -4.88
C VAL A 4 8.50 -30.67 -4.23
N TYR A 5 8.06 -30.37 -3.01
CA TYR A 5 8.44 -29.13 -2.33
C TYR A 5 9.34 -29.43 -1.13
N ASP A 6 10.60 -29.03 -1.23
CA ASP A 6 11.54 -28.98 -0.11
C ASP A 6 11.40 -27.65 0.64
N PHE A 7 10.90 -27.72 1.88
CA PHE A 7 10.75 -26.58 2.78
C PHE A 7 11.85 -26.51 3.86
N SER A 8 12.89 -27.36 3.76
CA SER A 8 13.96 -27.44 4.77
C SER A 8 14.77 -26.14 4.93
N GLY A 9 14.86 -25.32 3.88
CA GLY A 9 15.49 -23.99 3.91
C GLY A 9 14.57 -22.83 4.32
N GLY A 10 13.40 -23.12 4.89
CA GLY A 10 12.40 -22.10 5.21
C GLY A 10 12.71 -21.30 6.48
N ASP A 11 13.00 -20.00 6.34
CA ASP A 11 13.10 -19.08 7.48
C ASP A 11 11.73 -18.74 8.08
N ARG A 12 11.47 -19.22 9.30
CA ARG A 12 10.24 -18.92 10.04
C ARG A 12 10.15 -17.43 10.31
N GLY A 13 9.07 -16.81 9.83
CA GLY A 13 8.79 -15.40 10.09
C GLY A 13 9.58 -14.42 9.23
N LYS A 14 10.18 -14.84 8.11
CA LYS A 14 10.92 -13.96 7.18
C LYS A 14 10.20 -12.65 6.82
N HIS A 15 8.85 -12.69 6.74
CA HIS A 15 8.00 -11.55 6.40
C HIS A 15 7.17 -11.03 7.59
N TYR A 16 7.33 -11.61 8.78
CA TYR A 16 6.53 -11.28 9.96
C TYR A 16 6.67 -9.81 10.36
N GLN A 17 7.90 -9.29 10.32
CA GLN A 17 8.16 -7.88 10.65
C GLN A 17 7.58 -6.93 9.59
N ALA A 18 7.66 -7.29 8.31
CA ALA A 18 7.06 -6.51 7.23
C ALA A 18 5.52 -6.48 7.34
N TYR A 19 4.92 -7.62 7.68
CA TYR A 19 3.48 -7.73 7.92
C TYR A 19 3.03 -6.93 9.15
N ARG A 20 3.78 -7.02 10.26
CA ARG A 20 3.46 -6.30 11.52
C ARG A 20 3.56 -4.79 11.43
N LYS A 21 4.34 -4.25 10.49
CA LYS A 21 4.39 -2.80 10.26
C LYS A 21 3.02 -2.24 9.89
N GLY A 22 2.10 -3.09 9.40
CA GLY A 22 0.78 -2.68 8.96
C GLY A 22 0.89 -1.83 7.69
N THR A 23 -0.06 -2.01 6.78
CA THR A 23 -0.21 -1.06 5.68
C THR A 23 -1.66 -0.61 5.66
N ASN A 24 -1.87 0.70 5.53
CA ASN A 24 -3.21 1.22 5.36
C ASN A 24 -3.60 1.01 3.90
N VAL A 25 -4.54 0.10 3.65
CA VAL A 25 -5.04 -0.15 2.29
C VAL A 25 -6.24 0.75 2.07
N VAL A 26 -6.10 1.70 1.16
CA VAL A 26 -7.19 2.56 0.71
C VAL A 26 -7.66 2.06 -0.65
N LEU A 27 -8.94 1.71 -0.74
CA LEU A 27 -9.56 1.38 -2.02
C LEU A 27 -9.87 2.68 -2.76
N LEU A 28 -9.43 2.76 -4.02
CA LEU A 28 -9.80 3.85 -4.90
C LEU A 28 -11.11 3.51 -5.61
N ASP A 29 -11.93 4.53 -5.83
CA ASP A 29 -13.09 4.39 -6.70
C ASP A 29 -12.64 4.04 -8.14
N PRO A 30 -13.48 3.32 -8.92
CA PRO A 30 -13.08 2.80 -10.23
C PRO A 30 -12.66 3.87 -11.24
N ASP A 31 -13.26 5.04 -11.18
CA ASP A 31 -12.95 6.20 -12.01
C ASP A 31 -11.56 6.78 -11.68
N ILE A 32 -11.22 6.88 -10.40
CA ILE A 32 -9.89 7.33 -9.96
C ILE A 32 -8.83 6.28 -10.30
N ALA A 33 -9.14 5.00 -10.10
CA ALA A 33 -8.25 3.89 -10.46
C ALA A 33 -7.98 3.82 -11.98
N ALA A 34 -8.91 4.30 -12.82
CA ALA A 34 -8.71 4.37 -14.26
C ALA A 34 -7.73 5.47 -14.69
N ILE A 35 -7.56 6.52 -13.86
CA ILE A 35 -6.67 7.66 -14.14
C ILE A 35 -5.23 7.32 -13.74
N PHE A 36 -5.04 6.63 -12.61
CA PHE A 36 -3.72 6.35 -12.06
C PHE A 36 -3.24 4.93 -12.34
N LYS A 37 -2.04 4.81 -12.90
CA LYS A 37 -1.46 3.51 -13.30
C LYS A 37 -0.97 2.67 -12.12
N ASP A 38 -0.51 3.31 -11.04
CA ASP A 38 0.03 2.65 -9.86
C ASP A 38 -0.08 3.50 -8.59
N SER A 39 0.19 2.88 -7.43
CA SER A 39 0.15 3.55 -6.14
C SER A 39 1.24 4.62 -5.97
N ALA A 40 2.34 4.56 -6.71
CA ALA A 40 3.40 5.57 -6.63
C ALA A 40 2.92 6.90 -7.19
N THR A 41 2.22 6.87 -8.33
CA THR A 41 1.63 8.07 -8.96
C THR A 41 0.53 8.70 -8.10
N VAL A 42 -0.35 7.88 -7.50
CA VAL A 42 -1.38 8.34 -6.55
C VAL A 42 -0.75 9.05 -5.36
N ASN A 43 0.23 8.41 -4.71
CA ASN A 43 0.88 8.96 -3.54
C ASN A 43 1.64 10.26 -3.84
N LEU A 44 2.25 10.38 -5.02
CA LEU A 44 2.90 11.61 -5.45
C LEU A 44 1.88 12.75 -5.63
N ALA A 45 0.73 12.47 -6.25
CA ALA A 45 -0.34 13.46 -6.43
C ALA A 45 -0.87 13.96 -5.09
N LEU A 46 -1.16 13.04 -4.15
CA LEU A 46 -1.67 13.39 -2.82
C LEU A 46 -0.66 14.19 -1.99
N ARG A 47 0.65 13.91 -2.12
CA ARG A 47 1.70 14.70 -1.46
C ARG A 47 1.76 16.13 -2.00
N LYS A 48 1.68 16.30 -3.32
CA LYS A 48 1.61 17.63 -3.93
C LYS A 48 0.36 18.39 -3.49
N LEU A 49 -0.78 17.70 -3.37
CA LEU A 49 -1.99 18.31 -2.83
C LEU A 49 -1.77 18.80 -1.39
N ALA A 50 -1.13 18.00 -0.54
CA ALA A 50 -0.82 18.39 0.83
C ALA A 50 0.17 19.57 0.93
N GLU A 51 1.05 19.77 -0.05
CA GLU A 51 1.91 20.95 -0.14
C GLU A 51 1.12 22.23 -0.47
N VAL A 52 0.11 22.11 -1.33
CA VAL A 52 -0.72 23.25 -1.78
C VAL A 52 -1.80 23.59 -0.77
N GLU A 53 -2.43 22.57 -0.17
CA GLU A 53 -3.54 22.71 0.76
C GLU A 53 -3.33 21.80 1.98
N PRO A 54 -2.51 22.25 2.96
CA PRO A 54 -2.16 21.44 4.13
C PRO A 54 -3.36 21.04 5.00
N ASP A 55 -4.42 21.85 4.99
CA ASP A 55 -5.62 21.64 5.79
C ASP A 55 -6.69 20.78 5.09
N PHE A 56 -6.46 20.38 3.84
CA PHE A 56 -7.40 19.55 3.06
C PHE A 56 -7.78 18.25 3.79
N VAL A 57 -6.81 17.62 4.47
CA VAL A 57 -7.06 16.36 5.19
C VAL A 57 -7.89 16.59 6.46
N ASN A 58 -7.80 17.78 7.07
CA ASN A 58 -8.55 18.13 8.27
C ASN A 58 -10.00 18.54 7.96
N SER A 59 -10.28 19.00 6.73
CA SER A 59 -11.63 19.42 6.31
C SER A 59 -12.55 18.27 5.92
N ILE A 60 -12.02 17.06 5.72
CA ILE A 60 -12.79 15.84 5.36
C ILE A 60 -13.27 15.07 6.61
N ARG A 61 -12.93 15.54 7.81
CA ARG A 61 -13.29 14.88 9.08
C ARG A 61 -14.60 15.34 9.68
#